data_AF-A0A6P2EYS2-F1
#
_entry.id   AF-A0A6P2EYS2-F1
#
_cell.length_a   1.000
_cell.length_b   1.000
_cell.length_c   1.000
_cell.angle_alpha   90.00
_cell.angle_beta   90.00
_cell.angle_gamma   90.00
#
_symmetry.space_group_name_H-M   'P 1'
#
loop_
_entity.id
_entity.type
_entity.pdbx_description
1 polymer ?
#
loop_
_entity_poly.entity_id
_entity_poly.type
_entity_poly.pdbx_seq_one_letter_code
_entity_poly.pdbx_strand_id
1 'polypeptide(L)' 'MPTPDKVRECFDAWKRASDEHRDMMDAVMAGEPLDVEAMERKLGQIDVLHKEWMDLAAQLMPTRASSGRRAP' A
#
# COMPACT_ATOMS: atom_id res chain seq x y z
N MET A 1 -9.77 -6.70 18.15
CA MET A 1 -8.99 -7.81 17.56
C MET A 1 -9.15 -7.72 16.06
N PRO A 2 -8.07 -7.53 15.28
CA PRO A 2 -8.15 -7.63 13.83
C PRO A 2 -8.58 -9.04 13.44
N THR A 3 -9.49 -9.16 12.47
CA THR A 3 -9.90 -10.45 11.90
C THR A 3 -9.18 -10.67 10.58
N PRO A 4 -9.01 -11.93 10.12
CA PRO A 4 -8.48 -12.21 8.79
C PRO A 4 -9.24 -11.47 7.67
N ASP A 5 -10.56 -11.30 7.83
CA ASP A 5 -11.38 -10.56 6.88
C ASP A 5 -10.98 -9.08 6.82
N LYS A 6 -10.69 -8.45 7.96
CA LYS A 6 -10.24 -7.04 8.00
C LYS A 6 -8.87 -6.84 7.34
N VAL A 7 -7.97 -7.83 7.45
CA VAL A 7 -6.69 -7.80 6.73
C VAL A 7 -6.91 -7.89 5.23
N ARG A 8 -7.82 -8.76 4.78
CA ARG A 8 -8.15 -8.91 3.36
C ARG A 8 -8.83 -7.67 2.80
N GLU A 9 -9.81 -7.11 3.51
CA GLU A 9 -10.48 -5.86 3.10
C GLU A 9 -9.48 -4.71 2.93
N CYS A 10 -8.54 -4.55 3.88
CA CYS A 10 -7.50 -3.52 3.81
C CYS A 10 -6.53 -3.76 2.64
N PHE A 11 -6.15 -5.02 2.39
CA PHE A 11 -5.35 -5.39 1.23
C PHE A 11 -6.04 -5.05 -0.09
N ASP A 12 -7.33 -5.41 -0.23
CA ASP A 12 -8.09 -5.17 -1.45
C ASP A 12 -8.26 -3.67 -1.73
N ALA A 13 -8.44 -2.87 -0.67
CA ALA A 13 -8.48 -1.41 -0.76
C ALA A 13 -7.14 -0.82 -1.20
N TRP A 14 -6.03 -1.26 -0.59
CA TRP A 14 -4.68 -0.87 -0.98
C TRP A 14 -4.40 -1.21 -2.45
N LYS A 15 -4.68 -2.46 -2.85
CA LYS A 15 -4.48 -2.95 -4.21
C LYS A 15 -5.24 -2.10 -5.23
N ARG A 16 -6.53 -1.84 -4.98
CA ARG A 16 -7.34 -1.00 -5.87
C ARG A 16 -6.76 0.40 -6.00
N ALA A 17 -6.31 1.00 -4.89
CA ALA A 17 -5.70 2.32 -4.94
C ALA A 17 -4.39 2.33 -5.75
N SER A 18 -3.57 1.28 -5.64
CA SER A 18 -2.35 1.12 -6.44
C SER A 18 -2.65 0.92 -7.93
N ASP A 19 -3.66 0.11 -8.25
CA ASP A 19 -4.11 -0.10 -9.64
C ASP A 19 -4.59 1.22 -10.25
N GLU A 20 -5.42 1.99 -9.54
CA GLU A 20 -5.86 3.32 -9.98
C GLU A 20 -4.69 4.30 -10.19
N HIS A 21 -3.67 4.28 -9.32
CA HIS A 21 -2.47 5.11 -9.53
C HIS A 21 -1.67 4.68 -10.76
N ARG A 22 -1.55 3.38 -11.01
CA ARG A 22 -0.93 2.86 -12.24
C ARG A 22 -1.69 3.33 -13.48
N ASP A 23 -3.01 3.25 -13.45
CA ASP A 23 -3.85 3.68 -14.57
C ASP A 23 -3.67 5.20 -14.85
N MET A 24 -3.46 6.02 -13.81
CA MET A 24 -3.08 7.43 -13.98
C MET A 24 -1.71 7.60 -14.66
N MET A 25 -0.71 6.79 -14.27
CA MET A 25 0.61 6.80 -14.93
C MET A 25 0.51 6.37 -16.40
N ASP A 26 -0.26 5.32 -16.68
CA ASP A 26 -0.49 4.81 -18.03
C ASP A 26 -1.16 5.87 -18.92
N ALA A 27 -2.11 6.64 -18.39
CA ALA A 27 -2.73 7.76 -19.10
C ALA A 27 -1.71 8.84 -19.50
N VAL A 28 -0.82 9.22 -18.58
CA VAL A 28 0.27 10.17 -18.86
C VAL A 28 1.20 9.62 -19.94
N MET A 29 1.54 8.32 -19.88
CA MET A 29 2.35 7.66 -20.91
C MET A 29 1.65 7.58 -22.27
N ALA A 30 0.31 7.59 -22.30
CA ALA A 30 -0.49 7.67 -23.51
C ALA A 30 -0.64 9.10 -24.06
N GLY A 31 -0.09 10.11 -23.37
CA GLY A 31 -0.08 11.51 -23.79
C GLY A 31 -1.11 12.40 -23.10
N GLU A 32 -1.84 11.89 -22.10
CA GLU A 32 -2.70 12.73 -21.27
C GLU A 32 -1.88 13.68 -20.38
N PRO A 33 -2.40 14.87 -20.03
CA PRO A 33 -1.72 15.79 -19.12
C PRO A 33 -1.46 15.19 -17.74
N LEU A 34 -0.30 15.52 -17.17
CA LEU A 34 0.05 15.15 -15.80
C LEU A 34 -0.73 16.01 -14.79
N ASP A 35 -1.59 15.37 -13.99
CA ASP A 35 -2.21 15.96 -12.79
C ASP A 35 -1.40 15.57 -11.54
N VAL A 36 -0.42 16.40 -11.22
CA VAL A 36 0.50 16.16 -10.08
C VAL A 36 -0.27 16.07 -8.76
N GLU A 37 -1.22 16.98 -8.51
CA GLU A 37 -1.96 17.02 -7.25
C GLU A 37 -2.83 15.77 -7.05
N ALA A 38 -3.48 15.29 -8.12
CA ALA A 38 -4.25 14.05 -8.06
C ALA A 38 -3.34 12.84 -7.81
N MET A 39 -2.18 12.76 -8.47
CA MET A 39 -1.24 11.66 -8.30
C MET A 39 -0.63 11.64 -6.89
N GLU A 40 -0.21 12.80 -6.36
CA GLU A 40 0.34 12.91 -5.00
C GLU A 40 -0.70 12.54 -3.93
N ARG A 41 -1.95 13.03 -4.08
CA ARG A 41 -3.05 12.64 -3.19
C ARG A 41 -3.30 11.12 -3.25
N LYS A 42 -3.22 10.52 -4.44
CA LYS A 42 -3.39 9.08 -4.60
C LYS A 42 -2.27 8.28 -3.94
N LEU A 43 -1.02 8.73 -4.09
CA LEU A 43 0.14 8.14 -3.41
C LEU A 43 -0.01 8.22 -1.88
N GLY A 44 -0.43 9.37 -1.35
CA GLY A 44 -0.71 9.51 0.08
C GLY A 44 -1.77 8.53 0.59
N GLN A 45 -2.83 8.29 -0.20
CA GLN A 45 -3.84 7.29 0.13
C GLN A 45 -3.27 5.86 0.14
N ILE A 46 -2.45 5.51 -0.85
CA ILE A 46 -1.77 4.20 -0.94
C ILE A 46 -0.88 3.98 0.29
N ASP A 47 -0.10 4.99 0.70
CA ASP A 47 0.79 4.92 1.85
C ASP A 47 0.04 4.67 3.16
N VAL A 48 -1.10 5.34 3.36
CA VAL A 48 -1.94 5.13 4.54
C VAL A 48 -2.47 3.70 4.56
N LEU A 49 -3.06 3.24 3.46
CA LEU A 49 -3.62 1.89 3.35
C LEU A 49 -2.56 0.80 3.52
N HIS A 50 -1.34 1.02 2.98
CA HIS A 50 -0.23 0.08 3.14
C HIS A 50 0.21 -0.03 4.61
N LYS A 51 0.32 1.11 5.31
CA LYS A 51 0.66 1.13 6.74
C LYS A 51 -0.41 0.42 7.58
N GLU A 52 -1.69 0.73 7.34
CA GLU A 52 -2.81 0.07 8.03
C GLU A 52 -2.79 -1.45 7.79
N TRP A 53 -2.57 -1.87 6.55
CA TRP A 53 -2.48 -3.29 6.23
C TRP A 53 -1.30 -3.97 6.95
N MET A 54 -0.13 -3.34 6.95
CA MET A 54 1.07 -3.82 7.66
C MET A 54 0.81 -3.97 9.16
N ASP A 55 0.17 -2.98 9.78
CA ASP A 55 -0.15 -2.99 11.22
C ASP A 55 -1.15 -4.10 11.58
N LEU A 56 -2.14 -4.34 10.71
CA LEU A 56 -3.10 -5.44 10.89
C LEU A 56 -2.44 -6.81 10.65
N ALA A 57 -1.61 -6.93 9.61
CA ALA A 57 -0.89 -8.15 9.27
C ALA A 57 0.11 -8.53 10.37
N ALA A 58 0.84 -7.57 10.94
CA ALA A 58 1.80 -7.80 12.01
C ALA A 58 1.16 -8.36 13.30
N GLN A 59 -0.13 -8.11 13.52
CA GLN A 59 -0.88 -8.67 14.65
C GLN A 59 -1.33 -10.11 14.43
N LEU A 60 -1.48 -10.55 13.17
CA LEU A 60 -1.98 -11.89 12.82
C LEU A 60 -0.91 -12.85 12.31
N MET A 61 0.19 -12.32 11.78
CA MET A 61 1.25 -13.09 11.15
C MET A 61 2.56 -12.94 11.93
N PRO A 62 3.38 -14.00 12.04
CA PRO A 62 4.71 -13.87 12.60
C PRO A 62 5.52 -12.87 11.77
N THR A 63 5.87 -11.73 12.35
CA THR A 63 6.82 -10.82 11.71
C THR A 63 8.18 -11.50 11.71
N ARG A 64 8.80 -11.61 10.53
CA ARG A 64 10.24 -11.92 10.50
C ARG A 64 10.93 -10.75 11.18
N ALA A 65 11.29 -10.92 12.45
CA ALA A 65 12.30 -10.08 13.06
C ALA A 65 13.48 -10.08 12.10
N SER A 66 13.85 -8.89 11.60
CA SER A 66 15.12 -8.71 10.92
C SER A 66 16.15 -9.31 11.86
N SER A 67 16.69 -10.47 11.49
CA SER A 67 17.81 -11.09 12.18
C SER A 67 19.01 -10.21 11.87
N GLY A 68 19.07 -9.07 12.57
CA GLY A 68 20.20 -8.18 12.64
C GLY A 68 21.30 -8.91 13.38
N ARG A 69 22.04 -9.70 12.62
CA ARG A 69 23.46 -10.00 12.73
C ARG A 69 24.07 -9.51 14.06
N ARG A 70 24.23 -10.43 15.01
CA ARG A 70 25.17 -10.26 16.12
C ARG A 70 26.56 -10.18 15.47
N ALA A 71 27.08 -8.96 15.30
CA ALA A 71 28.48 -8.77 14.98
C ALA A 71 29.31 -9.14 16.23
N PRO A 72 30.50 -9.73 16.05
CA PRO A 72 31.34 -10.21 17.15
C PRO A 72 31.79 -9.10 18.10
#